data_AF-A0A7W8A9Z9-F1
#
_entry.id   AF-A0A7W8A9Z9-F1
#
_cell.length_a   1.000
_cell.length_b   1.000
_cell.length_c   1.000
_cell.angle_alpha   90.00
_cell.angle_beta   90.00
_cell.angle_gamma   90.00
#
_symmetry.space_group_name_H-M   'P 1'
#
loop_
_entity.id
_entity.type
_entity.pdbx_description
1 polymer ?
#
loop_
_entity_poly.entity_id
_entity_poly.type
_entity_poly.pdbx_seq_one_letter_code
_entity_poly.pdbx_strand_id
1 'polypeptide(L)'
;MARARAPQHGKAGTYNGGCRCVSCTAAVAERLRMTRANLRARAISHPELVPHGTSGAYHNWGCRCDTCKSAQKARTRRKTT
;
A
#
# COMPACT_ATOMS: atom_id res chain seq x y z
N MET A 1 -4.18 -6.68 -40.81
CA MET A 1 -4.34 -5.42 -40.05
C MET A 1 -4.25 -5.72 -38.56
N ALA A 2 -3.08 -5.55 -37.94
CA ALA A 2 -2.94 -5.74 -36.49
C ALA A 2 -3.67 -4.60 -35.78
N ARG A 3 -4.80 -4.91 -35.11
CA ARG A 3 -5.51 -3.93 -34.29
C ARG A 3 -4.61 -3.51 -33.14
N ALA A 4 -4.19 -2.24 -33.13
CA ALA A 4 -3.50 -1.65 -31.99
C ALA A 4 -4.39 -1.82 -30.75
N ARG A 5 -3.94 -2.66 -29.81
CA ARG A 5 -4.69 -2.95 -28.59
C ARG A 5 -4.77 -1.66 -27.78
N ALA A 6 -5.98 -1.17 -27.57
CA ALA A 6 -6.20 -0.01 -26.72
C ALA A 6 -5.44 -0.19 -25.39
N PRO A 7 -4.80 0.86 -24.87
CA PRO A 7 -4.06 0.76 -23.61
C PRO A 7 -4.94 0.12 -22.55
N GLN A 8 -4.46 -0.97 -21.94
CA GLN A 8 -5.22 -1.71 -20.93
C GLN A 8 -5.34 -0.89 -19.64
N HIS A 9 -6.33 -0.03 -19.55
CA HIS A 9 -6.68 0.69 -18.33
C HIS A 9 -7.25 -0.28 -17.27
N GLY A 10 -7.26 0.15 -16.01
CA GLY A 10 -7.73 -0.68 -14.90
C GLY A 10 -6.70 -1.69 -14.40
N LYS A 11 -5.41 -1.45 -14.61
CA LYS A 11 -4.32 -2.27 -14.07
C LYS A 11 -3.30 -1.41 -13.34
N ALA A 12 -2.61 -1.97 -12.36
CA ALA A 12 -1.55 -1.25 -11.64
C ALA A 12 -0.41 -0.80 -12.57
N GLY A 13 -0.11 -1.56 -13.62
CA GLY A 13 0.90 -1.21 -14.62
C GLY A 13 0.57 0.08 -15.38
N THR A 14 -0.69 0.28 -15.79
CA THR A 14 -1.11 1.52 -16.47
C THR A 14 -1.18 2.71 -15.54
N TYR A 15 -1.49 2.50 -14.25
CA TYR A 15 -1.32 3.55 -13.23
C TYR A 15 0.15 3.98 -13.09
N ASN A 16 1.10 3.04 -13.06
CA ASN A 16 2.52 3.37 -12.96
C ASN A 16 3.04 4.11 -14.21
N GLY A 17 2.46 3.84 -15.38
CA GLY A 17 2.71 4.60 -16.62
C GLY A 17 2.11 6.00 -16.67
N GLY A 18 1.55 6.52 -15.56
CA GLY A 18 1.06 7.89 -15.45
C GLY A 18 -0.46 8.05 -15.60
N CYS A 19 -1.20 7.00 -15.94
CA CYS A 19 -2.66 7.09 -16.03
C CYS A 19 -3.29 7.24 -14.63
N ARG A 20 -4.20 8.21 -14.48
CA ARG A 20 -4.90 8.52 -13.21
C ARG A 20 -6.42 8.41 -13.31
N CYS A 21 -6.95 7.81 -14.38
CA CYS A 21 -8.39 7.64 -14.54
C CYS A 21 -8.99 6.79 -13.41
N VAL A 22 -10.30 6.92 -13.20
CA VAL A 22 -11.04 6.21 -12.14
C VAL A 22 -10.74 4.72 -12.13
N SER A 23 -10.75 4.06 -13.29
CA SER A 23 -10.50 2.61 -13.38
C SER A 23 -9.09 2.22 -12.94
N CYS A 24 -8.06 2.98 -13.34
CA CYS A 24 -6.67 2.73 -12.93
C CYS A 24 -6.45 3.01 -11.44
N THR A 25 -7.05 4.08 -10.91
CA THR A 25 -6.99 4.43 -9.50
C THR A 25 -7.71 3.39 -8.64
N ALA A 26 -8.89 2.92 -9.08
CA ALA A 26 -9.65 1.84 -8.45
C ALA A 26 -8.85 0.53 -8.41
N ALA A 27 -8.23 0.14 -9.53
CA ALA A 27 -7.42 -1.06 -9.61
C ALA A 27 -6.21 -1.04 -8.65
N VAL A 28 -5.53 0.12 -8.52
CA VAL A 28 -4.45 0.25 -7.54
C VAL A 28 -4.98 0.25 -6.12
N ALA A 29 -6.11 0.92 -5.85
CA ALA A 29 -6.73 0.91 -4.54
C ALA A 29 -7.10 -0.51 -4.09
N GLU A 30 -7.70 -1.30 -4.98
CA GLU A 30 -8.01 -2.72 -4.75
C GLU A 30 -6.75 -3.54 -4.46
N ARG A 31 -5.73 -3.45 -5.32
CA ARG A 31 -4.45 -4.14 -5.11
C ARG A 31 -3.82 -3.79 -3.75
N LEU A 32 -3.84 -2.51 -3.36
CA LEU A 32 -3.30 -2.07 -2.09
C LEU A 32 -4.12 -2.58 -0.90
N ARG A 33 -5.45 -2.66 -1.02
CA ARG A 33 -6.32 -3.28 0.00
C ARG A 33 -5.95 -4.75 0.20
N MET A 34 -5.86 -5.53 -0.89
CA MET A 34 -5.47 -6.93 -0.84
C MET A 34 -4.07 -7.12 -0.24
N THR A 35 -3.11 -6.31 -0.68
CA THR A 35 -1.74 -6.35 -0.14
C THR A 35 -1.73 -6.14 1.37
N ARG A 36 -2.45 -5.12 1.87
CA ARG A 36 -2.53 -4.83 3.32
C ARG A 36 -3.25 -5.95 4.08
N ALA A 37 -4.31 -6.51 3.53
CA ALA A 37 -5.01 -7.66 4.13
C ALA A 37 -4.06 -8.86 4.29
N ASN A 38 -3.30 -9.19 3.24
CA ASN A 38 -2.32 -10.27 3.26
C ASN A 38 -1.20 -10.01 4.25
N LEU A 39 -0.65 -8.79 4.30
CA LEU A 39 0.39 -8.43 5.26
C LEU A 39 -0.11 -8.52 6.71
N ARG A 40 -1.36 -8.12 6.98
CA ARG A 40 -1.98 -8.25 8.31
C ARG A 40 -2.20 -9.72 8.68
N ALA A 41 -2.69 -10.54 7.76
CA ALA A 41 -2.81 -11.97 7.98
C ALA A 41 -1.45 -12.61 8.28
N ARG A 42 -0.40 -12.25 7.50
CA ARG A 42 0.97 -12.71 7.76
C ARG A 42 1.50 -12.21 9.10
N ALA A 43 1.19 -10.99 9.53
CA ALA A 43 1.59 -10.49 10.85
C ALA A 43 0.99 -11.29 12.02
N ILE A 44 -0.20 -11.88 11.83
CA ILE A 44 -0.84 -12.73 12.84
C ILE A 44 -0.12 -14.08 12.95
N SER A 45 0.18 -14.71 11.81
CA SER A 45 0.86 -16.01 11.78
C SER A 45 2.37 -15.92 12.05
N HIS A 46 2.99 -14.80 11.66
CA HIS A 46 4.44 -14.57 11.67
C HIS A 46 4.74 -13.15 12.18
N PRO A 47 4.56 -12.89 13.49
CA PRO A 47 4.82 -11.58 14.07
C PRO A 47 6.28 -11.13 13.93
N GLU A 48 7.23 -12.07 13.84
CA GLU A 48 8.67 -11.81 13.67
C GLU A 48 9.02 -11.12 12.34
N LEU A 49 8.18 -11.28 11.32
CA LEU A 49 8.40 -10.67 10.00
C LEU A 49 7.98 -9.20 9.94
N VAL A 50 7.30 -8.70 10.97
CA VAL A 50 6.79 -7.33 10.99
C VAL A 50 7.96 -6.35 11.17
N PRO A 51 8.18 -5.39 10.25
CA PRO A 51 9.29 -4.44 10.36
C PRO A 51 8.98 -3.32 11.36
N HIS A 52 8.99 -3.65 12.65
CA HIS A 52 8.66 -2.77 13.77
C HIS A 52 9.46 -1.45 13.76
N GLY A 53 8.91 -0.41 14.40
CA GLY A 53 9.56 0.91 14.46
C GLY A 53 9.50 1.70 13.15
N THR A 54 8.82 1.19 12.12
CA THR A 54 8.58 1.91 10.87
C THR A 54 7.13 2.38 10.77
N SER A 55 6.90 3.49 10.07
CA SER A 55 5.52 3.91 9.74
C SER A 55 4.79 2.89 8.84
N GLY A 56 5.54 2.10 8.08
CA GLY A 56 5.04 1.02 7.25
C GLY A 56 4.46 -0.14 8.07
N ALA A 57 5.10 -0.51 9.17
CA ALA A 57 4.56 -1.52 10.09
C ALA A 57 3.21 -1.09 10.70
N TYR A 58 3.06 0.19 11.02
CA TYR A 58 1.78 0.71 11.51
C TYR A 58 0.68 0.68 10.44
N HIS A 59 0.92 1.25 9.26
CA HIS A 59 -0.12 1.42 8.24
C HIS A 59 -0.41 0.16 7.41
N ASN A 60 0.64 -0.55 7.00
CA ASN A 60 0.51 -1.69 6.09
C ASN A 60 0.31 -3.01 6.83
N TRP A 61 1.13 -3.25 7.87
CA TRP A 61 1.09 -4.49 8.65
C TRP A 61 0.11 -4.45 9.83
N GLY A 62 -0.37 -3.27 10.23
CA GLY A 62 -1.37 -3.11 11.29
C GLY A 62 -0.80 -3.20 12.71
N CYS A 63 0.53 -3.16 12.88
CA CYS A 63 1.15 -3.25 14.19
C CYS A 63 0.85 -2.04 15.07
N ARG A 64 0.54 -2.29 16.36
CA ARG A 64 0.15 -1.26 17.35
C ARG A 64 1.09 -1.14 18.54
N CYS A 65 2.29 -1.73 18.50
CA CYS A 65 3.27 -1.55 19.57
C CYS A 65 3.76 -0.08 19.66
N ASP A 66 4.37 0.28 20.79
CA ASP A 66 4.70 1.68 21.08
C ASP A 66 5.80 2.25 20.18
N THR A 67 6.73 1.42 19.71
CA THR A 67 7.74 1.81 18.72
C THR A 67 7.09 2.17 17.38
N CYS A 68 6.13 1.37 16.91
CA CYS A 68 5.36 1.65 15.69
C CYS A 68 4.47 2.90 15.84
N LYS A 69 3.80 3.08 16.99
CA LYS A 69 3.01 4.29 17.28
C LYS A 69 3.90 5.55 17.27
N SER A 70 5.06 5.48 17.89
CA SER A 70 6.02 6.59 17.94
C SER A 70 6.56 6.96 16.57
N ALA A 71 6.94 5.96 15.77
CA ALA A 71 7.37 6.17 14.38
C ALA A 71 6.28 6.82 13.52
N GLN A 72 5.03 6.39 13.68
CA GLN A 72 3.91 6.99 12.97
C GLN A 72 3.67 8.44 13.43
N LYS A 73 3.74 8.72 14.73
CA LYS A 73 3.61 10.09 15.27
C LYS A 73 4.71 11.01 14.73
N ALA A 74 5.95 10.55 14.70
CA ALA A 74 7.08 11.27 14.12
C ALA A 74 6.85 11.58 12.63
N ARG A 75 6.38 10.59 11.85
CA ARG A 75 6.04 10.80 10.43
C ARG A 75 4.93 11.82 10.24
N THR A 76 3.86 11.77 11.03
CA THR A 76 2.74 12.72 10.91
C THR A 76 3.23 14.14 11.20
N ARG A 77 4.02 14.34 12.26
CA ARG A 77 4.61 15.64 12.60
C ARG A 77 5.43 16.22 11.46
N ARG A 78 6.33 15.42 10.86
CA ARG A 78 7.14 15.83 9.69
C ARG A 78 6.33 16.24 8.46
N LYS A 79 5.07 15.82 8.34
CA LYS A 79 4.20 16.18 7.21
C LYS A 79 3.42 17.47 7.42
N THR A 80 3.35 17.96 8.65
CA THR A 80 2.49 19.10 9.02
C THR A 80 3.29 20.38 9.27
N THR A 81 4.62 20.31 9.07
CA THR A 81 5.56 21.44 9.10
C THR A 81 6.08 21.65 7.70
#